data_AF-A0A7C5IF15-F1
#
_entry.id   AF-A0A7C5IF15-F1
#
_cell.length_a   1.000
_cell.length_b   1.000
_cell.length_c   1.000
_cell.angle_alpha   90.00
_cell.angle_beta   90.00
_cell.angle_gamma   90.00
#
_symmetry.space_group_name_H-M   'P 1'
#
loop_
_entity.id
_entity.type
_entity.pdbx_description
1 polymer ?
#
loop_
_entity_poly.entity_id
_entity_poly.type
_entity_poly.pdbx_seq_one_letter_code
_entity_poly.pdbx_strand_id
1 'polypeptide(L)'
;MKAIKNLVYIKRIDIKGFKTFTKKVSLKLDKGLTVITGPNGSGKSNIVDAVKFALGELSPKEMRGSSLEDLISKSLSEHEAESAYVAIQFDNSDRRIPIDSDLVTISREFSKNGEGIYRVNGKRVSRKQLTDLLSSAGIHVNSFNIVPQHAITKMAEIAPEERRKIIEEMIGIAVYDARKTEALEELHKAEVNI
;
A
#
# COMPACT_ATOMS: atom_id res chain seq x y z
N MET A 1 20.13 -2.00 26.30
CA MET A 1 19.83 -2.11 24.85
C MET A 1 18.43 -2.72 24.72
N LYS A 2 17.38 -1.92 24.48
CA LYS A 2 16.03 -2.48 24.25
C LYS A 2 16.10 -3.31 22.97
N ALA A 3 15.82 -4.60 23.07
CA ALA A 3 15.67 -5.47 21.91
C ALA A 3 14.78 -4.76 20.88
N ILE A 4 15.20 -4.75 19.62
CA ILE A 4 14.37 -4.27 18.51
C ILE A 4 13.08 -5.07 18.61
N LYS A 5 12.00 -4.43 19.09
CA LYS A 5 10.66 -5.00 19.11
C LYS A 5 10.42 -5.55 17.71
N ASN A 6 10.01 -6.81 17.59
CA ASN A 6 9.74 -7.44 16.28
C ASN A 6 8.71 -6.61 15.52
N LEU A 7 9.16 -5.73 14.63
CA LEU A 7 8.25 -4.86 13.87
C LEU A 7 7.43 -5.70 12.91
N VAL A 8 6.18 -5.31 12.68
CA VAL A 8 5.40 -5.76 11.52
C VAL A 8 6.28 -5.73 10.27
N TYR A 9 6.30 -6.85 9.54
CA TYR A 9 7.00 -6.95 8.27
C TYR A 9 6.21 -7.84 7.31
N ILE A 10 6.47 -7.67 6.01
CA ILE A 10 5.88 -8.49 4.97
C ILE A 10 6.55 -9.87 5.01
N LYS A 11 5.77 -10.92 5.24
CA LYS A 11 6.20 -12.33 5.15
C LYS A 11 6.05 -12.89 3.75
N ARG A 12 4.99 -12.49 3.04
CA ARG A 12 4.67 -13.04 1.72
C ARG A 12 3.94 -12.03 0.84
N ILE A 13 4.25 -12.05 -0.44
CA ILE A 13 3.51 -11.32 -1.48
C ILE A 13 3.04 -12.34 -2.51
N ASP A 14 1.73 -12.43 -2.72
CA ASP A 14 1.10 -13.25 -3.76
C ASP A 14 0.60 -12.34 -4.87
N ILE A 15 1.04 -12.55 -6.11
CA ILE A 15 0.72 -11.71 -7.27
C ILE A 15 0.14 -12.58 -8.39
N LYS A 16 -0.96 -12.16 -9.02
CA LYS A 16 -1.57 -12.85 -10.17
C LYS A 16 -2.25 -11.84 -11.08
N GLY A 17 -2.06 -11.95 -12.39
CA GLY A 17 -2.71 -11.10 -13.38
C GLY A 17 -2.33 -9.62 -13.28
N PHE A 18 -1.21 -9.28 -12.62
CA PHE A 18 -0.76 -7.90 -12.43
C PHE A 18 0.47 -7.62 -13.30
N LYS A 19 0.35 -6.69 -14.26
CA LYS A 19 1.41 -6.30 -15.20
C LYS A 19 2.12 -7.50 -15.84
N THR A 20 3.40 -7.71 -15.54
CA THR A 20 4.23 -8.80 -16.08
C THR A 20 3.94 -10.16 -15.43
N PHE A 21 3.14 -10.21 -14.35
CA PHE A 21 2.83 -11.43 -13.60
C PHE A 21 1.54 -12.09 -14.09
N THR A 22 1.55 -12.67 -15.28
CA THR A 22 0.37 -13.34 -15.86
C THR A 22 -0.06 -14.56 -15.04
N LYS A 23 0.89 -15.38 -14.58
CA LYS A 23 0.65 -16.52 -13.69
C LYS A 23 0.84 -16.12 -12.23
N LYS A 24 0.28 -16.92 -11.32
CA LYS A 24 0.45 -16.72 -9.88
C LYS A 24 1.95 -16.86 -9.52
N VAL A 25 2.48 -15.85 -8.82
CA VAL A 25 3.81 -15.85 -8.22
C VAL A 25 3.66 -15.56 -6.73
N SER A 26 4.41 -16.30 -5.90
CA SER A 26 4.44 -16.12 -4.44
C SER A 26 5.88 -15.85 -4.01
N LEU A 27 6.12 -14.65 -3.48
CA LEU A 27 7.42 -14.22 -2.95
C LEU A 27 7.38 -14.38 -1.43
N LYS A 28 8.24 -15.22 -0.87
CA LYS A 28 8.47 -15.29 0.59
C LYS A 28 9.60 -14.33 0.94
N LEU A 29 9.39 -13.52 1.98
CA LEU A 29 10.37 -12.57 2.46
C LEU A 29 10.72 -12.91 3.91
N ASP A 30 12.01 -12.92 4.19
CA ASP A 30 12.53 -13.14 5.54
C ASP A 30 12.72 -11.80 6.26
N LYS A 31 12.82 -11.87 7.59
CA LYS A 31 13.22 -10.71 8.38
C LYS A 31 14.62 -10.26 7.98
N GLY A 32 14.84 -8.95 7.97
CA GLY A 32 16.13 -8.35 7.64
C GLY A 32 16.17 -7.86 6.19
N LEU A 33 17.21 -8.24 5.46
CA LEU A 33 17.45 -7.77 4.10
C LEU A 33 17.06 -8.84 3.08
N THR A 34 16.08 -8.52 2.23
CA THR A 34 15.79 -9.29 1.02
C THR A 34 16.21 -8.50 -0.21
N VAL A 35 17.02 -9.13 -1.08
CA VAL A 35 17.49 -8.51 -2.33
C VAL A 35 16.81 -9.18 -3.52
N ILE A 36 16.14 -8.40 -4.35
CA ILE A 36 15.50 -8.86 -5.59
C ILE A 36 16.32 -8.36 -6.79
N THR A 37 16.89 -9.29 -7.55
CA THR A 37 17.78 -9.00 -8.68
C THR A 37 17.30 -9.69 -9.97
N GLY A 38 17.86 -9.27 -11.12
CA GLY A 38 17.51 -9.78 -12.46
C GLY A 38 17.70 -8.73 -13.56
N PRO A 39 17.60 -9.12 -14.84
CA PRO A 39 17.80 -8.22 -15.99
C PRO A 39 16.82 -7.05 -16.05
N ASN A 40 17.17 -5.96 -16.73
CA ASN A 40 16.23 -4.87 -16.97
C ASN A 40 14.99 -5.37 -17.74
N GLY A 41 13.82 -4.85 -17.38
CA GLY A 41 12.54 -5.31 -17.96
C GLY A 41 11.97 -6.60 -17.34
N SER A 42 12.69 -7.30 -16.45
CA SER A 42 12.22 -8.56 -15.85
C SER A 42 11.07 -8.44 -14.83
N GLY A 43 10.47 -7.25 -14.67
CA GLY A 43 9.33 -7.02 -13.78
C GLY A 43 9.66 -6.77 -12.30
N LYS A 44 10.94 -6.62 -11.90
CA LYS A 44 11.34 -6.38 -10.49
C LYS A 44 10.60 -5.21 -9.84
N SER A 45 10.59 -4.06 -10.52
CA SER A 45 9.91 -2.86 -10.01
C SER A 45 8.39 -3.03 -9.97
N ASN A 46 7.81 -3.97 -10.74
CA ASN A 46 6.37 -4.26 -10.68
C ASN A 46 5.98 -4.94 -9.35
N ILE A 47 6.93 -5.51 -8.61
CA ILE A 47 6.69 -6.04 -7.25
C ILE A 47 6.37 -4.87 -6.31
N VAL A 48 7.10 -3.77 -6.42
CA VAL A 48 6.86 -2.56 -5.63
C VAL A 48 5.50 -1.94 -6.00
N ASP A 49 5.18 -1.87 -7.30
CA ASP A 49 3.85 -1.41 -7.74
C ASP A 49 2.73 -2.31 -7.23
N ALA A 50 2.95 -3.64 -7.20
CA ALA A 50 1.98 -4.60 -6.66
C ALA A 50 1.74 -4.38 -5.16
N VAL A 51 2.81 -4.07 -4.40
CA VAL A 51 2.68 -3.71 -2.99
C VAL A 51 1.85 -2.44 -2.83
N LYS A 52 2.16 -1.36 -3.56
CA LYS A 52 1.36 -0.13 -3.55
C LYS A 52 -0.12 -0.38 -3.90
N PHE A 53 -0.35 -1.19 -4.93
CA PHE A 53 -1.69 -1.58 -5.38
C PHE A 53 -2.50 -2.23 -4.26
N ALA A 54 -1.93 -3.23 -3.57
CA ALA A 54 -2.59 -3.95 -2.49
C ALA A 54 -2.84 -3.09 -1.24
N LEU A 55 -1.96 -2.13 -0.97
CA LEU A 55 -2.11 -1.21 0.16
C LEU A 55 -3.11 -0.06 -0.10
N GLY A 56 -3.66 0.04 -1.31
CA GLY A 56 -4.74 0.97 -1.63
C GLY A 56 -4.36 2.22 -2.41
N GLU A 57 -3.23 2.21 -3.13
CA GLU A 57 -2.91 3.27 -4.09
C GLU A 57 -3.98 3.35 -5.19
N LEU A 58 -4.51 4.54 -5.44
CA LEU A 58 -5.51 4.76 -6.50
C LEU A 58 -4.90 5.34 -7.77
N SER A 59 -3.80 6.08 -7.66
CA SER A 59 -3.10 6.71 -8.76
C SER A 59 -2.40 5.66 -9.63
N PRO A 60 -2.85 5.42 -10.88
CA PRO A 60 -2.14 4.55 -11.81
C PRO A 60 -0.71 5.04 -12.06
N LYS A 61 -0.52 6.37 -12.07
CA LYS A 61 0.77 7.02 -12.26
C LYS A 61 1.78 6.63 -11.17
N GLU A 62 1.36 6.56 -9.92
CA GLU A 62 2.21 6.12 -8.79
C GLU A 62 2.62 4.65 -8.87
N MET A 63 1.85 3.87 -9.64
CA MET A 63 2.11 2.50 -9.99
C MET A 63 2.60 2.36 -11.42
N ARG A 64 3.07 3.43 -12.09
CA ARG A 64 3.64 3.39 -13.45
C ARG A 64 2.70 2.76 -14.49
N GLY A 65 1.44 3.19 -14.49
CA GLY A 65 0.41 2.89 -15.50
C GLY A 65 -0.38 4.13 -15.88
N SER A 66 -1.11 4.07 -17.01
CA SER A 66 -1.99 5.15 -17.48
C SER A 66 -3.39 5.06 -16.87
N SER A 67 -3.91 3.84 -16.69
CA SER A 67 -5.17 3.58 -15.99
C SER A 67 -5.03 2.37 -15.04
N LEU A 68 -6.05 2.11 -14.21
CA LEU A 68 -6.04 0.92 -13.34
C LEU A 68 -6.19 -0.38 -14.16
N GLU A 69 -6.91 -0.32 -15.28
CA GLU A 69 -7.08 -1.42 -16.22
C GLU A 69 -5.74 -1.80 -16.86
N ASP A 70 -4.84 -0.84 -17.09
CA ASP A 70 -3.48 -1.11 -17.59
C ASP A 70 -2.58 -1.87 -16.60
N LEU A 71 -3.01 -1.98 -15.33
CA LEU A 71 -2.33 -2.82 -14.34
C LEU A 71 -2.68 -4.30 -14.50
N ILE A 72 -3.74 -4.63 -15.24
CA ILE A 72 -4.12 -6.01 -15.55
C ILE A 72 -3.16 -6.56 -16.63
N SER A 73 -2.70 -7.79 -16.43
CA SER A 73 -1.71 -8.42 -17.30
C SER A 73 -2.29 -8.67 -18.70
N LYS A 74 -1.70 -8.00 -19.69
CA LYS A 74 -1.96 -8.19 -21.12
C LYS A 74 -0.95 -9.23 -21.64
N SER A 75 -1.38 -10.48 -21.76
CA SER A 75 -0.54 -11.56 -22.32
C SER A 75 -0.77 -11.66 -23.82
N LEU A 76 0.31 -11.86 -24.60
CA LEU A 76 0.23 -12.13 -26.05
C LEU A 76 -0.28 -13.54 -26.37
N SER A 77 -0.27 -14.45 -25.39
CA SER A 77 -0.75 -15.84 -25.54
C SER A 77 -2.18 -15.97 -24.98
N GLU A 78 -3.15 -15.85 -25.88
CA GLU A 78 -4.58 -16.24 -25.89
C GLU A 78 -5.52 -15.93 -24.72
N HIS A 79 -5.08 -15.68 -23.48
CA HIS A 79 -5.98 -15.26 -22.40
C HIS A 79 -5.39 -14.11 -21.58
N GLU A 80 -5.83 -12.90 -21.92
CA GLU A 80 -5.66 -11.72 -21.07
C GLU A 80 -6.27 -11.99 -19.70
N ALA A 81 -5.60 -11.59 -18.62
CA ALA A 81 -6.12 -11.82 -17.28
C ALA A 81 -7.43 -11.04 -17.07
N GLU A 82 -8.45 -11.64 -16.48
CA GLU A 82 -9.73 -10.96 -16.20
C GLU A 82 -9.64 -9.95 -15.04
N SER A 83 -8.60 -10.10 -14.21
CA SER A 83 -8.37 -9.29 -13.02
C SER A 83 -6.91 -9.26 -12.62
N ALA A 84 -6.48 -8.17 -12.01
CA ALA A 84 -5.24 -8.08 -11.25
C ALA A 84 -5.51 -8.37 -9.76
N TYR A 85 -4.77 -9.32 -9.20
CA TYR A 85 -4.87 -9.70 -7.79
C TYR A 85 -3.50 -9.62 -7.12
N VAL A 86 -3.46 -8.96 -5.97
CA VAL A 86 -2.28 -8.94 -5.10
C VAL A 86 -2.71 -9.15 -3.66
N ALA A 87 -2.00 -10.02 -2.93
CA ALA A 87 -2.13 -10.17 -1.49
C ALA A 87 -0.78 -10.03 -0.79
N ILE A 88 -0.77 -9.33 0.33
CA ILE A 88 0.38 -9.16 1.21
C ILE A 88 0.03 -9.79 2.55
N GLN A 89 0.83 -10.75 2.98
CA GLN A 89 0.75 -11.32 4.32
C GLN A 89 1.82 -10.68 5.20
N PHE A 90 1.38 -10.07 6.29
CA PHE A 90 2.21 -9.50 7.33
C PHE A 90 2.36 -10.47 8.48
N ASP A 91 3.55 -10.49 9.07
CA ASP A 91 3.72 -10.91 10.46
C ASP A 91 3.27 -9.76 11.37
N ASN A 92 2.34 -10.03 12.27
CA ASN A 92 1.75 -9.07 13.19
C ASN A 92 1.92 -9.51 14.65
N SER A 93 3.03 -10.19 14.96
CA SER A 93 3.32 -10.69 16.30
C SER A 93 3.51 -9.57 17.34
N ASP A 94 3.77 -8.33 16.92
CA ASP A 94 3.83 -7.14 17.78
C ASP A 94 2.50 -6.39 17.93
N ARG A 95 1.44 -6.87 17.27
CA ARG A 95 0.08 -6.32 17.31
C ARG A 95 0.00 -4.84 16.94
N ARG A 96 0.90 -4.33 16.09
CA ARG A 96 0.77 -2.95 15.56
C ARG A 96 -0.43 -2.79 14.64
N ILE A 97 -0.71 -3.79 13.81
CA ILE A 97 -2.01 -3.83 13.12
C ILE A 97 -3.02 -4.30 14.18
N PRO A 98 -4.09 -3.53 14.47
CA PRO A 98 -5.04 -3.82 15.55
C PRO A 98 -6.01 -4.94 15.16
N ILE A 99 -5.45 -6.11 14.88
CA ILE A 99 -6.11 -7.38 14.59
C ILE A 99 -5.46 -8.42 15.49
N ASP A 100 -6.28 -9.16 16.23
CA ASP A 100 -5.80 -10.23 17.08
C ASP A 100 -5.46 -11.49 16.28
N SER A 101 -4.36 -11.41 15.54
CA SER A 101 -3.79 -12.50 14.74
C SER A 101 -2.32 -12.24 14.50
N ASP A 102 -1.49 -13.28 14.60
CA ASP A 102 -0.07 -13.22 14.27
C ASP A 102 0.18 -13.05 12.78
N LEU A 103 -0.81 -13.38 11.95
CA LEU A 103 -0.78 -13.18 10.51
C LEU A 103 -1.95 -12.32 10.07
N VAL A 104 -1.65 -11.24 9.37
CA VAL A 104 -2.65 -10.37 8.73
C VAL A 104 -2.44 -10.40 7.23
N THR A 105 -3.46 -10.79 6.47
CA THR A 105 -3.42 -10.80 5.02
C THR A 105 -4.30 -9.68 4.47
N ILE A 106 -3.69 -8.77 3.71
CA ILE A 106 -4.39 -7.70 3.00
C ILE A 106 -4.36 -8.06 1.52
N SER A 107 -5.48 -7.94 0.82
CA SER A 107 -5.52 -8.19 -0.61
C SER A 107 -6.39 -7.18 -1.34
N ARG A 108 -6.00 -6.90 -2.58
CA ARG A 108 -6.82 -6.17 -3.55
C ARG A 108 -6.96 -6.99 -4.81
N GLU A 109 -8.17 -7.00 -5.33
CA GLU A 109 -8.53 -7.54 -6.64
C GLU A 109 -9.16 -6.40 -7.46
N PHE A 110 -8.73 -6.23 -8.70
CA PHE A 110 -9.33 -5.26 -9.62
C PHE A 110 -9.62 -5.95 -10.95
N SER A 111 -10.88 -6.01 -11.34
CA SER A 111 -11.34 -6.66 -12.57
C SER A 111 -11.51 -5.67 -13.72
N LYS A 112 -11.53 -6.19 -14.96
CA LYS A 112 -11.71 -5.39 -16.18
C LYS A 112 -13.00 -4.55 -16.21
N ASN A 113 -14.01 -4.94 -15.45
CA ASN A 113 -15.27 -4.20 -15.29
C ASN A 113 -15.15 -2.93 -14.41
N GLY A 114 -13.96 -2.64 -13.88
CA GLY A 114 -13.71 -1.48 -13.00
C GLY A 114 -14.00 -1.74 -11.52
N GLU A 115 -14.40 -2.96 -11.13
CA GLU A 115 -14.66 -3.30 -9.73
C GLU A 115 -13.37 -3.59 -8.97
N GLY A 116 -13.15 -2.86 -7.87
CA GLY A 116 -12.03 -3.05 -6.95
C GLY A 116 -12.48 -3.61 -5.60
N ILE A 117 -12.06 -4.81 -5.26
CA ILE A 117 -12.42 -5.48 -4.01
C ILE A 117 -11.21 -5.54 -3.08
N TYR A 118 -11.33 -4.92 -1.91
CA TYR A 118 -10.35 -5.01 -0.83
C TYR A 118 -10.78 -6.06 0.19
N ARG A 119 -9.80 -6.81 0.73
CA ARG A 119 -10.05 -7.77 1.80
C ARG A 119 -8.97 -7.72 2.86
N VAL A 120 -9.38 -7.92 4.10
CA VAL A 120 -8.50 -8.12 5.27
C VAL A 120 -8.85 -9.48 5.87
N ASN A 121 -7.87 -10.38 5.95
CA ASN A 121 -8.06 -11.78 6.33
C ASN A 121 -9.23 -12.45 5.58
N GLY A 122 -9.34 -12.16 4.28
CA GLY A 122 -10.39 -12.69 3.40
C GLY A 122 -11.75 -12.00 3.51
N LYS A 123 -11.99 -11.16 4.53
CA LYS A 123 -13.25 -10.40 4.68
C LYS A 123 -13.21 -9.15 3.84
N ARG A 124 -14.27 -8.88 3.06
CA ARG A 124 -14.40 -7.66 2.26
C ARG A 124 -14.47 -6.44 3.18
N VAL A 125 -13.73 -5.39 2.84
CA VAL A 125 -13.71 -4.10 3.55
C VAL A 125 -13.74 -2.96 2.54
N SER A 126 -14.15 -1.77 2.97
CA SER A 126 -13.98 -0.57 2.16
C SER A 126 -12.51 -0.15 2.10
N ARG A 127 -12.12 0.61 1.08
CA ARG A 127 -10.77 1.19 1.02
C ARG A 127 -10.48 2.05 2.25
N LYS A 128 -11.46 2.85 2.70
CA LYS A 128 -11.31 3.72 3.88
C LYS A 128 -10.97 2.89 5.12
N GLN A 129 -11.72 1.82 5.38
CA GLN A 129 -11.43 0.91 6.49
C GLN A 129 -10.03 0.29 6.40
N LEU A 130 -9.58 -0.09 5.19
CA LEU A 130 -8.23 -0.60 4.97
C LEU A 130 -7.17 0.47 5.27
N THR A 131 -7.32 1.69 4.76
CA THR A 131 -6.34 2.77 4.94
C THR A 131 -6.28 3.24 6.39
N ASP A 132 -7.40 3.28 7.10
CA ASP A 132 -7.47 3.65 8.52
C ASP A 132 -6.76 2.59 9.38
N LEU A 133 -7.00 1.31 9.09
CA LEU A 133 -6.33 0.17 9.72
C LEU A 133 -4.80 0.25 9.53
N LEU A 134 -4.34 0.45 8.30
CA LEU A 134 -2.91 0.54 7.98
C LEU A 134 -2.25 1.77 8.62
N SER A 135 -2.95 2.91 8.63
CA SER A 135 -2.46 4.15 9.25
C SER A 135 -2.27 4.00 10.76
N SER A 136 -3.16 3.26 11.43
CA SER A 136 -3.00 2.96 12.87
C SER A 136 -1.74 2.14 13.19
N ALA A 137 -1.22 1.39 12.21
CA ALA A 137 0.03 0.64 12.31
C ALA A 137 1.27 1.43 11.81
N GLY A 138 1.09 2.68 11.36
CA GLY A 138 2.14 3.51 10.75
C GLY A 138 2.53 3.07 9.33
N ILE A 139 1.66 2.32 8.65
CA ILE A 139 1.88 1.85 7.28
C ILE A 139 1.10 2.77 6.34
N HIS A 140 1.81 3.59 5.57
CA HIS A 140 1.20 4.45 4.56
C HIS A 140 1.77 4.16 3.17
N VAL A 141 0.91 4.13 2.16
CA VAL A 141 1.25 3.74 0.77
C VAL A 141 2.28 4.68 0.13
N ASN A 142 2.15 5.97 0.42
CA ASN A 142 2.99 7.04 -0.14
C ASN A 142 4.00 7.62 0.86
N SER A 143 4.24 6.91 1.96
CA SER A 143 5.29 7.27 2.91
C SER A 143 6.66 6.72 2.47
N PHE A 144 7.70 7.12 3.22
CA PHE A 144 9.09 6.68 3.08
C PHE A 144 9.32 5.17 3.26
N ASN A 145 8.26 4.40 3.55
CA ASN A 145 8.30 2.93 3.51
C ASN A 145 8.65 2.39 2.11
N ILE A 146 8.39 3.16 1.05
CA ILE A 146 8.78 2.83 -0.32
C ILE A 146 9.61 3.97 -0.89
N VAL A 147 10.88 3.69 -1.20
CA VAL A 147 11.80 4.67 -1.78
C VAL A 147 11.98 4.37 -3.27
N PRO A 148 11.28 5.08 -4.18
CA PRO A 148 11.42 4.87 -5.61
C PRO A 148 12.78 5.36 -6.14
N GLN A 149 13.09 4.97 -7.37
CA GLN A 149 14.20 5.58 -8.11
C GLN A 149 14.01 7.09 -8.20
N HIS A 150 15.09 7.86 -8.06
CA HIS A 150 15.09 9.33 -7.99
C HIS A 150 14.44 9.94 -6.73
N ALA A 151 14.09 9.15 -5.73
CA ALA A 151 13.55 9.68 -4.47
C ALA A 151 14.49 10.69 -3.81
N ILE A 152 15.81 10.49 -3.89
CA ILE A 152 16.81 11.43 -3.32
C ILE A 152 16.73 12.80 -4.02
N THR A 153 16.67 12.81 -5.35
CA THR A 153 16.55 14.05 -6.13
C THR A 153 15.25 14.77 -5.80
N LYS A 154 14.13 14.03 -5.77
CA LYS A 154 12.84 14.58 -5.34
C LYS A 154 12.95 15.18 -3.94
N MET A 155 13.50 14.46 -2.96
CA MET A 155 13.65 14.95 -1.59
C MET A 155 14.46 16.24 -1.48
N ALA A 156 15.48 16.41 -2.33
CA ALA A 156 16.26 17.65 -2.38
C ALA A 156 15.42 18.84 -2.89
N GLU A 157 14.49 18.58 -3.83
CA GLU A 157 13.64 19.57 -4.48
C GLU A 157 12.28 19.80 -3.79
N ILE A 158 11.91 18.98 -2.79
CA ILE A 158 10.65 19.13 -2.04
C ILE A 158 10.59 20.52 -1.39
N ALA A 159 9.47 21.21 -1.63
CA ALA A 159 9.17 22.52 -1.05
C ALA A 159 9.14 22.45 0.50
N PRO A 160 9.52 23.53 1.21
CA PRO A 160 9.57 23.53 2.67
C PRO A 160 8.26 23.06 3.34
N GLU A 161 7.11 23.44 2.81
CA GLU A 161 5.79 23.05 3.34
C GLU A 161 5.53 21.54 3.23
N GLU A 162 5.86 20.94 2.10
CA GLU A 162 5.68 19.51 1.88
C GLU A 162 6.69 18.71 2.71
N ARG A 163 7.91 19.23 2.88
CA ARG A 163 8.93 18.68 3.80
C ARG A 163 8.46 18.72 5.26
N ARG A 164 7.78 19.80 5.67
CA ARG A 164 7.21 19.93 7.01
C ARG A 164 6.14 18.87 7.25
N LYS A 165 5.19 18.73 6.33
CA LYS A 165 4.12 17.71 6.42
C LYS A 165 4.68 16.30 6.58
N ILE A 166 5.72 15.99 5.82
CA ILE A 166 6.46 14.73 5.93
C ILE A 166 7.01 14.50 7.35
N ILE A 167 7.64 15.52 7.94
CA ILE A 167 8.19 15.42 9.29
C ILE A 167 7.07 15.26 10.30
N GLU A 168 5.98 16.01 10.16
CA GLU A 168 4.78 15.93 11.02
C GLU A 168 4.12 14.55 11.00
N GLU A 169 4.11 13.88 9.83
CA GLU A 169 3.67 12.50 9.70
C GLU A 169 4.61 11.53 10.45
N MET A 170 5.93 11.68 10.29
CA MET A 170 6.92 10.80 10.94
C MET A 170 6.88 10.88 12.48
N ILE A 171 6.58 12.06 13.02
CA ILE A 171 6.46 12.28 14.47
C ILE A 171 5.05 12.03 14.99
N GLY A 172 4.09 11.68 14.11
CA GLY A 172 2.71 11.35 14.47
C GLY A 172 1.83 12.55 14.81
N ILE A 173 2.27 13.78 14.53
CA ILE A 173 1.48 15.01 14.77
C ILE A 173 0.33 15.12 13.77
N ALA A 174 0.52 14.67 12.52
CA ALA A 174 -0.49 14.77 11.47
C ALA A 174 -1.86 14.14 11.83
N VAL A 175 -1.87 13.11 12.69
CA VAL A 175 -3.12 12.49 13.18
C VAL A 175 -3.93 13.45 14.05
N TYR A 176 -3.27 14.30 14.84
CA TYR A 176 -3.93 15.28 15.69
C TYR A 176 -4.50 16.44 14.87
N ASP A 177 -3.76 16.89 13.85
CA ASP A 177 -4.25 17.93 12.94
C ASP A 177 -5.46 17.44 12.14
N ALA A 178 -5.43 16.20 11.64
CA ALA A 178 -6.57 15.61 10.94
C ALA A 178 -7.83 15.53 11.84
N ARG A 179 -7.68 15.09 13.09
CA ARG A 179 -8.79 15.05 14.07
C ARG A 179 -9.33 16.44 14.39
N LYS A 180 -8.45 17.43 14.49
CA LYS A 180 -8.85 18.83 14.71
C LYS A 180 -9.67 19.35 13.54
N THR A 181 -9.24 19.10 12.30
CA THR A 181 -9.97 19.52 11.10
C THR A 181 -11.33 18.84 11.01
N GLU A 182 -11.41 17.53 11.25
CA GLU A 182 -12.67 16.79 11.25
C GLU A 182 -13.65 17.34 12.29
N ALA A 183 -13.19 17.59 13.52
CA ALA A 183 -14.01 18.18 14.58
C ALA A 183 -14.51 19.60 14.23
N LEU A 184 -13.69 20.41 13.55
CA LEU A 184 -14.10 21.75 13.09
C LEU A 184 -15.13 21.68 11.97
N GLU A 185 -15.01 20.72 11.04
CA GLU A 185 -16.01 20.50 10.01
C GLU A 185 -17.36 20.03 10.59
N GLU A 186 -17.33 19.15 11.59
CA GLU A 186 -18.53 18.73 12.31
C GLU A 186 -19.19 19.90 13.05
N LEU A 187 -18.40 20.75 13.72
CA LEU A 187 -18.90 21.95 14.38
C LEU A 187 -19.59 22.89 13.38
N HIS A 188 -18.95 23.18 12.25
CA HIS A 188 -19.52 24.04 11.22
C HIS A 188 -20.82 23.47 10.64
N LYS A 189 -20.90 22.15 10.42
CA LYS A 189 -22.15 21.50 9.99
C LYS A 189 -23.26 21.60 11.03
N ALA A 190 -22.92 21.56 12.32
CA ALA A 190 -23.89 21.74 13.39
C ALA A 190 -24.39 23.21 13.43
N GLU A 191 -23.50 24.19 13.29
CA GLU A 191 -23.83 25.61 13.29
C GLU A 191 -24.70 26.05 12.10
N VAL A 192 -24.47 25.50 10.91
CA VAL A 192 -25.25 25.82 9.69
C VAL A 192 -26.65 25.17 9.71
N ASN A 193 -26.89 24.16 10.54
CA ASN A 193 -28.18 23.47 10.67
C ASN A 193 -29.05 24.02 11.82
N ILE A 194 -28.68 25.16 12.42
CA ILE A 194 -29.49 25.94 13.38
C ILE A 194 -30.18 27.08 12.63
#